data_AF-A0A9E5QPT1-F1
#
_entry.id   AF-A0A9E5QPT1-F1
#
_cell.length_a   1.000
_cell.length_b   1.000
_cell.length_c   1.000
_cell.angle_alpha   90.00
_cell.angle_beta   90.00
_cell.angle_gamma   90.00
#
_symmetry.space_group_name_H-M   'P 1'
#
loop_
_entity.id
_entity.type
_entity.pdbx_description
1 polymer ?
#
loop_
_entity_poly.entity_id
_entity_poly.type
_entity_poly.pdbx_seq_one_letter_code
_entity_poly.pdbx_strand_id
1 'polypeptide(L)' 'MQPAGTVVDLFCGAGGLGLGFRTQGFSIAWAADAFSPAVETYRRNIGDHVEEVKLDWD' A
#
# COMPACT_ATOMS: atom_id res chain seq x y z
N MET A 1 -3.59 -3.93 -23.10
CA MET A 1 -3.84 -4.54 -21.78
C MET A 1 -5.15 -3.95 -21.28
N GLN A 2 -6.11 -4.75 -20.79
CA GLN A 2 -7.28 -4.19 -20.12
C GLN A 2 -6.78 -3.35 -18.91
N PRO A 3 -7.42 -2.22 -18.57
CA PRO A 3 -7.05 -1.50 -17.37
C PRO A 3 -7.26 -2.44 -16.19
N ALA A 4 -6.18 -2.75 -15.47
CA ALA A 4 -6.30 -3.54 -14.27
C ALA A 4 -7.01 -2.69 -13.20
N GLY A 5 -7.71 -3.36 -12.29
CA GLY A 5 -8.60 -2.72 -11.32
C GLY A 5 -7.89 -1.75 -10.37
N THR A 6 -8.67 -1.13 -9.50
CA THR A 6 -8.14 -0.34 -8.38
C THR A 6 -8.20 -1.17 -7.11
N VAL A 7 -7.15 -1.12 -6.30
CA VAL A 7 -7.02 -1.90 -5.05
C VAL A 7 -6.73 -1.01 -3.85
N VAL A 8 -7.02 -1.55 -2.68
CA VAL A 8 -6.51 -1.08 -1.38
C VAL A 8 -5.54 -2.12 -0.84
N ASP A 9 -4.36 -1.70 -0.41
CA ASP A 9 -3.30 -2.57 0.11
C ASP A 9 -3.29 -2.49 1.65
N LEU A 10 -4.04 -3.38 2.31
CA LEU A 10 -4.09 -3.45 3.78
C LEU A 10 -2.96 -4.31 4.32
N PHE A 11 -2.40 -3.93 5.47
CA PHE A 11 -1.22 -4.57 6.06
C PHE A 11 -0.06 -4.55 5.06
N CYS A 12 0.11 -3.41 4.38
CA CYS A 12 0.93 -3.31 3.17
C CYS A 12 2.43 -3.52 3.43
N GLY A 13 2.86 -3.45 4.68
CA GLY A 13 4.26 -3.46 5.06
C GLY A 13 5.05 -2.42 4.26
N ALA A 14 6.24 -2.80 3.82
CA ALA A 14 7.08 -1.97 2.96
C ALA A 14 6.60 -1.89 1.49
N GLY A 15 5.47 -2.54 1.15
CA GLY A 15 4.80 -2.42 -0.16
C GLY A 15 5.14 -3.49 -1.20
N GLY A 16 5.58 -4.69 -0.77
CA GLY A 16 5.90 -5.78 -1.69
C GLY A 16 4.70 -6.27 -2.51
N LEU A 17 3.52 -6.38 -1.90
CA LEU A 17 2.28 -6.75 -2.60
C LEU A 17 1.83 -5.63 -3.55
N GLY A 18 1.80 -4.38 -3.07
CA GLY A 18 1.53 -3.21 -3.90
C GLY A 18 2.43 -3.08 -5.13
N LEU A 19 3.73 -3.37 -5.00
CA LEU A 19 4.63 -3.41 -6.16
C LEU A 19 4.16 -4.45 -7.20
N GLY A 20 3.76 -5.64 -6.76
CA GLY A 20 3.14 -6.66 -7.59
C GLY A 20 1.92 -6.14 -8.35
N PHE A 21 0.94 -5.55 -7.63
CA PHE A 21 -0.24 -4.94 -8.25
C PHE A 21 0.12 -3.90 -9.31
N ARG A 22 1.04 -2.98 -9.02
CA ARG A 22 1.52 -1.99 -9.99
C ARG A 22 2.14 -2.63 -11.22
N THR A 23 2.95 -3.68 -11.06
CA THR A 23 3.56 -4.39 -12.19
C THR A 23 2.52 -5.09 -13.07
N GLN A 24 1.37 -5.46 -12.52
CA GLN A 24 0.25 -6.04 -13.26
C GLN A 24 -0.74 -4.99 -13.81
N GLY A 25 -0.43 -3.70 -13.67
CA GLY A 25 -1.22 -2.59 -14.21
C GLY A 25 -2.39 -2.14 -13.32
N PHE A 26 -2.45 -2.58 -12.06
CA PHE A 26 -3.45 -2.09 -11.11
C PHE A 26 -3.03 -0.73 -10.56
N SER A 27 -4.03 0.07 -10.19
CA SER A 27 -3.83 1.30 -9.43
C SER A 27 -4.06 1.04 -7.94
N ILE A 28 -3.17 1.51 -7.07
CA ILE A 28 -3.36 1.46 -5.62
C ILE A 28 -4.00 2.78 -5.21
N ALA A 29 -5.24 2.72 -4.72
CA ALA A 29 -5.94 3.92 -4.26
C ALA A 29 -5.45 4.37 -2.87
N TRP A 30 -5.14 3.41 -2.01
CA TRP A 30 -4.73 3.63 -0.63
C TRP A 30 -4.02 2.39 -0.09
N ALA A 31 -3.11 2.59 0.85
CA ALA A 31 -2.39 1.55 1.55
C ALA A 31 -2.31 1.87 3.04
N ALA A 32 -2.29 0.84 3.88
CA ALA A 32 -2.27 1.02 5.33
C ALA A 32 -1.39 -0.02 6.02
N ASP A 33 -0.57 0.44 6.96
CA ASP A 33 0.18 -0.40 7.87
C ASP A 33 0.30 0.27 9.25
N ALA A 34 0.50 -0.51 10.31
CA ALA A 34 0.64 0.00 11.67
C ALA A 34 2.11 0.29 12.06
N PHE A 35 3.08 -0.17 11.25
CA PHE A 35 4.49 -0.10 11.57
C PHE A 35 5.18 1.07 10.85
N SER A 36 5.51 2.14 11.58
CA SER A 36 6.08 3.38 11.02
C SER A 36 7.28 3.16 10.09
N PRO A 37 8.27 2.29 10.39
CA PRO A 37 9.38 2.03 9.47
C PRO A 37 8.95 1.40 8.14
N ALA A 38 7.91 0.56 8.16
CA ALA A 38 7.33 0.00 6.94
C ALA A 38 6.62 1.07 6.12
N VAL A 39 5.82 1.94 6.75
CA VAL A 39 5.15 3.08 6.10
C VAL A 39 6.17 4.04 5.47
N GLU A 40 7.26 4.35 6.18
CA GLU A 40 8.35 5.19 5.63
C GLU A 40 9.02 4.54 4.42
N THR A 41 9.27 3.22 4.50
CA THR A 41 9.85 2.46 3.38
C THR A 41 8.90 2.41 2.19
N TYR A 42 7.61 2.19 2.43
CA TYR A 42 6.56 2.22 1.39
C TYR A 42 6.53 3.59 0.72
N ARG A 43 6.48 4.68 1.50
CA ARG A 43 6.42 6.06 0.98
C ARG A 43 7.59 6.37 0.05
N ARG A 44 8.80 5.94 0.42
CA ARG A 44 10.03 6.15 -0.37
C ARG A 44 10.04 5.40 -1.70
N ASN A 45 9.45 4.20 -1.78
CA ASN A 45 9.63 3.29 -2.92
C ASN A 45 8.36 3.11 -3.77
N ILE A 46 7.18 3.22 -3.18
CA ILE A 46 5.90 2.90 -3.81
C ILE A 46 5.06 4.16 -4.02
N GLY A 47 5.00 5.06 -3.04
CA GLY A 47 4.37 6.39 -3.16
C GLY A 47 3.66 6.86 -1.90
N ASP A 48 3.18 8.11 -1.93
CA ASP A 48 2.60 8.79 -0.76
C ASP A 48 1.18 8.36 -0.38
N HIS A 49 0.57 7.43 -1.12
CA HIS A 49 -0.79 6.91 -0.88
C HIS A 49 -0.84 5.86 0.24
N VAL A 50 0.05 5.97 1.24
CA VAL A 50 0.11 5.09 2.41
C VAL A 50 -0.08 5.88 3.70
N GLU A 51 -0.84 5.32 4.62
CA GLU A 51 -1.09 5.88 5.95
C GLU A 51 -0.68 4.92 7.06
N GLU A 52 -0.15 5.47 8.16
CA GLU A 52 0.01 4.71 9.39
C GLU A 52 -1.34 4.60 10.09
N VAL A 53 -1.88 3.39 10.16
CA VAL A 53 -3.21 3.13 10.74
C VAL A 53 -3.08 2.11 11.87
N LYS A 54 -3.61 2.46 13.04
CA LYS A 54 -3.69 1.58 14.21
C LYS A 54 -5.15 1.25 14.46
N LEU A 55 -5.44 -0.03 14.66
CA LEU A 55 -6.77 -0.47 15.04
C LEU A 55 -6.89 -0.33 16.55
N ASP A 56 -7.71 0.61 16.98
CA ASP A 56 -8.12 0.72 18.36
C ASP A 56 -9.30 -0.24 18.56
N TRP A 57 -9.14 -1.19 19.46
CA TRP A 57 -10.20 -2.09 19.89
C TRP A 57 -10.64 -1.62 21.28
N ASP A 58 -11.57 -0.67 21.33
CA ASP A 58 -12.33 -0.37 22.54
C ASP A 58 -13.10 -1.61 23.02
#